data_AF-A0A6H0S0V4-F1
#
_entry.id   AF-A0A6H0S0V4-F1
#
_cell.length_a   1.000
_cell.length_b   1.000
_cell.length_c   1.000
_cell.angle_alpha   90.00
_cell.angle_beta   90.00
_cell.angle_gamma   90.00
#
_symmetry.space_group_name_H-M   'P 1'
#
loop_
_entity.id
_entity.type
_entity.pdbx_description
1 polymer ?
#
loop_
_entity_poly.entity_id
_entity_poly.type
_entity_poly.pdbx_seq_one_letter_code
_entity_poly.pdbx_strand_id
1 'polypeptide(L)'
;MRSISLDEFAATLNPATTHVEMFGPSLHIETLDNAFGRPGTLLWRATVDLTHLDSRMGDPDVRVGQIHFVMARTGVEGLAVELLDRERFHGLRTDRFAPLFDDYRIGPELAQQFSDTVEAVMFVLWIVIDPALRGHRLGAWALCQAIETMMPTSNGLILMHPHWDAEADAAPSVEQLESVERLNRYWMTTGLVPLRDRPQFLAQHANRHALQTAIEAYQQRFYGDDYTMPIPLAPIRQRIADGGEFL
;
A
#
# COMPACT_ATOMS: atom_id res chain seq x y z
N MET A 1 -11.75 10.04 -15.33
CA MET A 1 -12.70 10.32 -14.24
C MET A 1 -12.03 11.33 -13.32
N ARG A 2 -12.72 12.40 -12.91
CA ARG A 2 -12.15 13.41 -12.00
C ARG A 2 -12.34 12.88 -10.58
N SER A 3 -11.31 12.93 -9.75
CA SER A 3 -11.38 12.58 -8.33
C SER A 3 -11.08 13.83 -7.49
N ILE A 4 -11.70 13.93 -6.32
CA ILE A 4 -11.49 15.02 -5.33
C ILE A 4 -11.08 14.43 -3.98
N SER A 5 -10.41 15.20 -3.12
CA SER A 5 -10.04 14.69 -1.79
C SER A 5 -11.28 14.50 -0.89
N LEU A 6 -11.18 13.61 0.10
CA LEU A 6 -12.24 13.45 1.10
C LEU A 6 -12.51 14.74 1.90
N ASP A 7 -11.47 15.54 2.13
CA ASP A 7 -11.59 16.85 2.78
C ASP A 7 -12.38 17.84 1.91
N GLU A 8 -12.04 17.94 0.61
CA GLU A 8 -12.78 18.75 -0.37
C GLU A 8 -14.24 18.29 -0.47
N PHE A 9 -14.49 16.98 -0.57
CA PHE A 9 -15.83 16.43 -0.63
C PHE A 9 -16.63 16.80 0.62
N ALA A 10 -16.08 16.60 1.82
CA ALA A 10 -16.74 16.90 3.08
C ALA A 10 -17.09 18.39 3.24
N ALA A 11 -16.30 19.29 2.66
CA ALA A 11 -16.56 20.73 2.65
C ALA A 11 -17.76 21.13 1.79
N THR A 12 -18.15 20.31 0.80
CA THR A 12 -19.32 20.58 -0.06
C THR A 12 -20.65 20.14 0.55
N LEU A 13 -20.62 19.30 1.59
CA LEU A 13 -21.81 18.71 2.21
C LEU A 13 -22.53 19.68 3.15
N ASN A 14 -23.84 19.47 3.32
CA ASN A 14 -24.63 20.21 4.30
C ASN A 14 -24.00 20.06 5.72
N PRO A 15 -23.78 21.17 6.46
CA PRO A 15 -23.24 21.13 7.82
C PRO A 15 -24.03 20.23 8.79
N ALA A 16 -25.33 20.02 8.54
CA ALA A 16 -26.17 19.13 9.35
C ALA A 16 -25.90 17.62 9.09
N THR A 17 -25.31 17.26 7.96
CA THR A 17 -24.95 15.87 7.65
C THR A 17 -23.86 15.39 8.62
N THR A 18 -24.07 14.25 9.27
CA THR A 18 -23.14 13.70 10.28
C THR A 18 -22.29 12.55 9.75
N HIS A 19 -22.80 11.84 8.75
CA HIS A 19 -22.15 10.71 8.08
C HIS A 19 -22.54 10.68 6.60
N VAL A 20 -21.73 10.02 5.80
CA VAL A 20 -22.00 9.69 4.39
C VAL A 20 -21.74 8.22 4.14
N GLU A 21 -22.46 7.65 3.18
CA GLU A 21 -22.23 6.27 2.75
C GLU A 21 -21.41 6.26 1.46
N MET A 22 -20.32 5.51 1.48
CA MET A 22 -19.43 5.30 0.33
C MET A 22 -19.40 3.84 -0.05
N PHE A 23 -19.18 3.53 -1.32
CA PHE A 23 -19.11 2.16 -1.81
C PHE A 23 -18.16 2.07 -3.01
N GLY A 24 -18.00 0.85 -3.54
CA GLY A 24 -17.31 0.62 -4.81
C GLY A 24 -15.89 1.18 -4.83
N PRO A 25 -14.98 0.69 -3.95
CA PRO A 25 -13.61 1.17 -3.98
C PRO A 25 -13.00 0.93 -5.37
N SER A 26 -12.16 1.85 -5.84
CA SER A 26 -11.45 1.72 -7.10
C SER A 26 -9.99 2.12 -6.94
N LEU A 27 -9.14 1.60 -7.82
CA LEU A 27 -7.71 1.82 -7.79
C LEU A 27 -7.26 2.48 -9.10
N HIS A 28 -6.61 3.63 -9.00
CA HIS A 28 -5.94 4.27 -10.14
C HIS A 28 -4.43 4.22 -9.93
N ILE A 29 -3.70 3.57 -10.85
CA ILE A 29 -2.26 3.36 -10.75
C ILE A 29 -1.54 4.21 -11.79
N GLU A 30 -0.52 4.95 -11.35
CA GLU A 30 0.35 5.77 -12.20
C GLU A 30 1.81 5.68 -11.75
N THR A 31 2.73 5.91 -12.68
CA THR A 31 4.17 6.04 -12.37
C THR A 31 4.47 7.47 -11.94
N LEU A 32 5.28 7.62 -10.90
CA LEU A 32 5.83 8.92 -10.48
C LEU A 32 7.17 9.23 -11.16
N ASP A 33 7.80 8.20 -11.71
CA ASP A 33 9.05 8.35 -12.46
C ASP A 33 8.79 8.76 -13.91
N ASN A 34 9.66 9.64 -14.41
CA ASN A 34 9.75 9.91 -15.84
C ASN A 34 10.37 8.68 -16.51
N ALA A 35 9.64 8.02 -17.42
CA ALA A 35 10.02 6.77 -18.10
C ALA A 35 11.38 6.78 -18.84
N PHE A 36 12.08 7.91 -18.88
CA PHE A 36 13.37 8.10 -19.55
C PHE A 36 14.59 7.99 -18.62
N GLY A 37 14.41 7.82 -17.31
CA GLY A 37 15.50 7.67 -16.33
C GLY A 37 15.75 6.22 -15.92
N ARG A 38 16.91 5.66 -16.30
CA ARG A 38 17.58 4.41 -15.87
C ARG A 38 16.73 3.14 -15.63
N PRO A 39 17.00 2.02 -16.34
CA PRO A 39 16.17 0.82 -16.30
C PRO A 39 16.52 -0.03 -15.09
N GLY A 40 15.69 -0.10 -14.06
CA GLY A 40 15.88 -1.05 -12.96
C GLY A 40 14.73 -1.03 -11.97
N THR A 41 14.40 0.17 -11.50
CA THR A 41 13.31 0.45 -10.57
C THR A 41 12.41 1.57 -11.07
N LEU A 42 11.10 1.40 -10.86
CA LEU A 42 10.09 2.42 -11.13
C LEU A 42 9.22 2.63 -9.88
N LEU A 43 9.08 3.88 -9.46
CA LEU A 43 8.17 4.30 -8.40
C LEU A 43 6.76 4.48 -8.94
N TRP A 44 5.81 3.82 -8.28
CA TRP A 44 4.39 3.87 -8.61
C TRP A 44 3.59 4.42 -7.44
N ARG A 45 2.50 5.10 -7.79
CA ARG A 45 1.44 5.51 -6.89
C ARG A 45 0.14 4.85 -7.33
N ALA A 46 -0.57 4.26 -6.39
CA ALA A 46 -1.95 3.85 -6.58
C ALA A 46 -2.87 4.68 -5.68
N THR A 47 -3.81 5.44 -6.23
CA THR A 47 -4.83 6.15 -5.45
C THR A 47 -6.03 5.26 -5.21
N VAL A 48 -6.57 5.33 -4.00
CA VAL A 48 -7.78 4.62 -3.58
C VAL A 48 -8.92 5.61 -3.54
N ASP A 49 -9.88 5.40 -4.42
CA ASP A 49 -11.04 6.28 -4.58
C ASP A 49 -12.32 5.48 -4.24
N LEU A 50 -13.33 6.16 -3.69
CA LEU A 50 -14.65 5.60 -3.38
C LEU A 50 -15.74 6.41 -4.10
N THR A 51 -16.85 5.75 -4.43
CA THR A 51 -18.04 6.41 -4.95
C THR A 51 -19.01 6.71 -3.81
N HIS A 52 -19.54 7.93 -3.74
CA HIS A 52 -20.59 8.29 -2.78
C HIS A 52 -21.93 7.70 -3.20
N LEU A 53 -22.70 7.18 -2.24
CA LEU A 53 -23.94 6.45 -2.52
C LEU A 53 -24.96 7.27 -3.33
N ASP A 54 -25.08 8.56 -3.03
CA ASP A 54 -25.99 9.47 -3.74
C ASP A 54 -25.37 10.15 -4.97
N SER A 55 -24.17 9.74 -5.39
CA SER A 55 -23.52 10.30 -6.58
C SER A 55 -24.33 10.02 -7.85
N ARG A 56 -24.40 11.02 -8.72
CA ARG A 56 -24.98 10.93 -10.05
C ARG A 56 -23.90 10.69 -11.09
N MET A 57 -24.33 10.28 -12.29
CA MET A 57 -23.42 10.12 -13.41
C MET A 57 -22.67 11.43 -13.69
N GLY A 58 -21.33 11.37 -13.63
CA GLY A 58 -20.45 12.53 -13.85
C GLY A 58 -19.95 13.19 -12.57
N ASP A 59 -20.47 12.83 -11.40
CA ASP A 59 -19.91 13.26 -10.13
C ASP A 59 -18.52 12.65 -9.93
N PRO A 60 -17.59 13.37 -9.28
CA PRO A 60 -16.25 12.85 -9.04
C PRO A 60 -16.27 11.75 -7.99
N ASP A 61 -15.36 10.78 -8.13
CA ASP A 61 -15.05 9.87 -7.04
C ASP A 61 -14.25 10.59 -5.95
N VAL A 62 -14.32 10.07 -4.73
CA VAL A 62 -13.71 10.66 -3.55
C VAL A 62 -12.46 9.88 -3.19
N ARG A 63 -11.31 10.54 -3.25
CA ARG A 63 -10.02 9.97 -2.87
C ARG A 63 -9.91 9.86 -1.37
N VAL A 64 -9.60 8.65 -0.91
CA VAL A 64 -9.55 8.32 0.52
C VAL A 64 -8.23 7.70 0.95
N GLY A 65 -7.33 7.43 0.01
CA GLY A 65 -6.01 6.90 0.34
C GLY A 65 -5.10 6.75 -0.86
N GLN A 66 -3.88 6.29 -0.59
CA GLN A 66 -2.89 5.99 -1.61
C GLN A 66 -1.88 4.94 -1.13
N ILE A 67 -1.26 4.28 -2.11
CA ILE A 67 -0.17 3.33 -1.93
C ILE A 67 1.02 3.79 -2.76
N HIS A 68 2.20 3.83 -2.16
CA HIS A 68 3.46 3.98 -2.87
C HIS A 68 4.20 2.64 -2.86
N PHE A 69 4.63 2.21 -4.03
CA PHE A 69 5.40 0.99 -4.20
C PHE A 69 6.42 1.13 -5.33
N VAL A 70 7.52 0.41 -5.23
CA VAL A 70 8.52 0.34 -6.29
C VAL A 70 8.43 -1.01 -6.96
N MET A 71 8.37 -1.00 -8.29
CA MET A 71 8.52 -2.19 -9.12
C MET A 71 9.98 -2.28 -9.56
N ALA A 72 10.59 -3.43 -9.33
CA ALA A 72 11.96 -3.69 -9.71
C ALA A 72 12.10 -4.98 -10.50
N ARG A 73 13.07 -5.02 -11.40
CA ARG A 73 13.50 -6.23 -12.09
C ARG A 73 14.77 -6.74 -11.44
N THR A 74 14.80 -8.01 -11.07
CA THR A 74 16.06 -8.66 -10.71
C THR A 74 16.86 -8.96 -11.99
N GLY A 75 18.15 -9.26 -11.84
CA GLY A 75 19.02 -9.49 -13.00
C GLY A 75 19.56 -8.21 -13.64
N VAL A 76 19.15 -7.03 -13.17
CA VAL A 76 19.65 -5.73 -13.64
C VAL A 76 20.60 -5.14 -12.60
N GLU A 77 21.87 -4.96 -12.99
CA GLU A 77 22.94 -4.45 -12.12
C GLU A 77 22.56 -3.15 -11.40
N GLY A 78 22.95 -3.04 -10.14
CA GLY A 78 22.78 -1.84 -9.34
C GLY A 78 21.49 -1.75 -8.55
N LEU A 79 20.62 -2.77 -8.53
CA LEU A 79 19.34 -2.72 -7.79
C LEU A 79 19.54 -2.37 -6.31
N ALA A 80 20.45 -3.04 -5.61
CA ALA A 80 20.75 -2.73 -4.20
C ALA A 80 21.24 -1.29 -4.01
N VAL A 81 22.05 -0.78 -4.95
CA VAL A 81 22.56 0.59 -4.93
C VAL A 81 21.44 1.61 -5.18
N GLU A 82 20.55 1.33 -6.14
CA GLU A 82 19.38 2.17 -6.42
C GLU A 82 18.50 2.28 -5.18
N LEU A 83 18.21 1.16 -4.50
CA LEU A 83 17.37 1.16 -3.29
C LEU A 83 17.93 2.02 -2.15
N LEU A 84 19.25 2.25 -2.09
CA LEU A 84 19.88 3.13 -1.10
C LEU A 84 19.68 4.63 -1.42
N ASP A 85 19.39 4.99 -2.68
CA ASP A 85 19.15 6.35 -3.11
C ASP A 85 17.73 6.82 -2.76
N ARG A 86 17.56 7.36 -1.55
CA ARG A 86 16.27 7.86 -1.08
C ARG A 86 15.77 9.08 -1.84
N GLU A 87 16.65 9.89 -2.41
CA GLU A 87 16.25 11.11 -3.15
C GLU A 87 15.52 10.72 -4.42
N ARG A 88 16.00 9.68 -5.12
CA ARG A 88 15.31 9.06 -6.25
C ARG A 88 13.86 8.68 -5.92
N PHE A 89 13.62 8.17 -4.72
CA PHE A 89 12.29 7.73 -4.30
C PHE A 89 11.53 8.76 -3.45
N HIS A 90 11.75 10.05 -3.72
CA HIS A 90 11.02 11.14 -3.05
C HIS A 90 11.08 11.08 -1.51
N GLY A 91 12.21 10.60 -0.97
CA GLY A 91 12.44 10.47 0.47
C GLY A 91 11.83 9.22 1.11
N LEU A 92 11.14 8.36 0.35
CA LEU A 92 10.60 7.09 0.83
C LEU A 92 11.73 6.12 1.27
N ARG A 93 11.41 5.21 2.20
CA ARG A 93 12.38 4.32 2.87
C ARG A 93 12.67 3.03 2.10
N THR A 94 13.16 3.16 0.87
CA THR A 94 13.60 2.01 0.05
C THR A 94 14.88 1.35 0.57
N ASP A 95 15.70 2.12 1.29
CA ASP A 95 17.02 1.74 1.84
C ASP A 95 16.95 0.47 2.69
N ARG A 96 15.82 0.22 3.35
CA ARG A 96 15.59 -0.95 4.19
C ARG A 96 15.59 -2.27 3.43
N PHE A 97 15.23 -2.24 2.16
CA PHE A 97 15.18 -3.44 1.32
C PHE A 97 16.54 -3.78 0.73
N ALA A 98 17.46 -2.82 0.58
CA ALA A 98 18.77 -3.04 -0.05
C ALA A 98 19.56 -4.22 0.57
N PRO A 99 19.60 -4.40 1.90
CA PRO A 99 20.30 -5.54 2.52
C PRO A 99 19.69 -6.92 2.25
N LEU A 100 18.52 -6.99 1.61
CA LEU A 100 17.89 -8.25 1.18
C LEU A 100 18.36 -8.70 -0.21
N PHE A 101 19.23 -7.93 -0.87
CA PHE A 101 19.70 -8.17 -2.22
C PHE A 101 21.23 -8.29 -2.25
N ASP A 102 21.72 -9.19 -3.09
CA ASP A 102 23.12 -9.29 -3.48
C ASP A 102 23.27 -8.63 -4.85
N ASP A 103 23.49 -7.31 -4.82
CA ASP A 103 23.43 -6.39 -5.97
C ASP A 103 22.09 -6.47 -6.73
N TYR A 104 22.02 -7.28 -7.78
CA TYR A 104 20.87 -7.43 -8.67
C TYR A 104 20.07 -8.71 -8.47
N ARG A 105 20.50 -9.56 -7.53
CA ARG A 105 19.82 -10.82 -7.17
C ARG A 105 19.21 -10.69 -5.79
N ILE A 106 18.17 -11.47 -5.53
CA ILE A 106 17.72 -11.63 -4.16
C ILE A 106 18.85 -12.26 -3.33
N GLY A 107 18.99 -11.82 -2.09
CA GLY A 107 20.02 -12.32 -1.18
C GLY A 107 19.72 -13.75 -0.69
N PRO A 108 20.69 -14.43 -0.06
CA PRO A 108 20.55 -15.81 0.38
C PRO A 108 19.36 -16.07 1.32
N GLU A 109 19.05 -15.12 2.20
CA GLU A 109 17.92 -15.20 3.14
C GLU A 109 16.58 -15.31 2.38
N LEU A 110 16.38 -14.47 1.34
CA LEU A 110 15.19 -14.52 0.50
C LEU A 110 15.17 -15.77 -0.38
N ALA A 111 16.30 -16.14 -0.99
CA ALA A 111 16.39 -17.31 -1.86
C ALA A 111 16.08 -18.62 -1.12
N GLN A 112 16.48 -18.73 0.15
CA GLN A 112 16.18 -19.91 0.97
C GLN A 112 14.66 -20.08 1.20
N GLN A 113 13.93 -18.97 1.32
CA GLN A 113 12.48 -19.00 1.60
C GLN A 113 11.63 -18.99 0.31
N PHE A 114 12.09 -18.35 -0.76
CA PHE A 114 11.29 -18.01 -1.94
C PHE A 114 11.97 -18.32 -3.29
N SER A 115 12.99 -19.18 -3.34
CA SER A 115 13.71 -19.52 -4.60
C SER A 115 14.49 -18.35 -5.20
N ASP A 116 15.62 -18.64 -5.85
CA ASP A 116 16.48 -17.66 -6.54
C ASP A 116 15.96 -17.23 -7.92
N THR A 117 14.82 -17.77 -8.36
CA THR A 117 14.22 -17.55 -9.69
C THR A 117 13.25 -16.36 -9.76
N VAL A 118 13.30 -15.44 -8.79
CA VAL A 118 12.47 -14.23 -8.77
C VAL A 118 12.94 -13.27 -9.87
N GLU A 119 12.05 -12.81 -10.74
CA GLU A 119 12.36 -11.87 -11.84
C GLU A 119 11.85 -10.45 -11.60
N ALA A 120 10.78 -10.32 -10.80
CA ALA A 120 10.15 -9.05 -10.49
C ALA A 120 9.87 -8.94 -9.00
N VAL A 121 10.14 -7.78 -8.42
CA VAL A 121 9.89 -7.49 -7.02
C VAL A 121 9.03 -6.23 -6.89
N MET A 122 7.97 -6.30 -6.10
CA MET A 122 7.22 -5.14 -5.61
C MET A 122 7.64 -4.83 -4.19
N PHE A 123 8.23 -3.66 -3.98
CA PHE A 123 8.51 -3.10 -2.67
C PHE A 123 7.37 -2.21 -2.24
N VAL A 124 6.58 -2.65 -1.27
CA VAL A 124 5.49 -1.84 -0.70
C VAL A 124 6.08 -0.88 0.32
N LEU A 125 6.08 0.42 -0.02
CA LEU A 125 6.80 1.44 0.73
C LEU A 125 5.90 2.12 1.75
N TRP A 126 4.70 2.51 1.32
CA TRP A 126 3.79 3.26 2.17
C TRP A 126 2.34 3.06 1.74
N ILE A 127 1.46 2.75 2.70
CA ILE A 127 0.02 2.67 2.49
C ILE A 127 -0.64 3.58 3.49
N VAL A 128 -1.44 4.51 2.99
CA VAL A 128 -2.13 5.50 3.81
C VAL A 128 -3.59 5.56 3.38
N ILE A 129 -4.49 5.37 4.34
CA ILE A 129 -5.95 5.45 4.17
C ILE A 129 -6.48 6.39 5.24
N ASP A 130 -7.49 7.21 4.91
CA ASP A 130 -8.05 8.18 5.83
C ASP A 130 -8.46 7.51 7.16
N PRO A 131 -8.08 8.09 8.31
CA PRO A 131 -8.43 7.56 9.62
C PRO A 131 -9.92 7.28 9.82
N ALA A 132 -10.80 8.04 9.17
CA ALA A 132 -12.25 7.86 9.23
C ALA A 132 -12.71 6.52 8.61
N LEU A 133 -11.86 5.87 7.80
CA LEU A 133 -12.11 4.59 7.15
C LEU A 133 -11.39 3.41 7.81
N ARG A 134 -10.78 3.61 8.97
CA ARG A 134 -10.17 2.52 9.74
C ARG A 134 -11.21 1.45 10.06
N GLY A 135 -10.80 0.19 9.94
CA GLY A 135 -11.67 -0.96 10.18
C GLY A 135 -12.32 -1.55 8.92
N HIS A 136 -12.43 -0.79 7.83
CA HIS A 136 -12.97 -1.34 6.56
C HIS A 136 -11.98 -2.22 5.80
N ARG A 137 -10.68 -2.20 6.17
CA ARG A 137 -9.58 -2.95 5.54
C ARG A 137 -9.25 -2.51 4.11
N LEU A 138 -9.57 -1.26 3.75
CA LEU A 138 -9.28 -0.70 2.42
C LEU A 138 -7.79 -0.78 2.05
N GLY A 139 -6.87 -0.57 3.00
CA GLY A 139 -5.44 -0.66 2.72
C GLY A 139 -4.99 -2.07 2.32
N ALA A 140 -5.59 -3.11 2.92
CA ALA A 140 -5.30 -4.50 2.58
C ALA A 140 -5.90 -4.88 1.21
N TRP A 141 -7.14 -4.46 0.94
CA TRP A 141 -7.75 -4.62 -0.38
C TRP A 141 -6.94 -3.92 -1.47
N ALA A 142 -6.56 -2.65 -1.25
CA ALA A 142 -5.83 -1.87 -2.24
C ALA A 142 -4.46 -2.48 -2.54
N LEU A 143 -3.77 -3.03 -1.53
CA LEU A 143 -2.54 -3.79 -1.73
C LEU A 143 -2.79 -5.05 -2.57
N CYS A 144 -3.81 -5.85 -2.24
CA CYS A 144 -4.17 -7.04 -3.02
C CYS A 144 -4.48 -6.69 -4.49
N GLN A 145 -5.23 -5.62 -4.73
CA GLN A 145 -5.55 -5.13 -6.09
C GLN A 145 -4.31 -4.64 -6.84
N ALA A 146 -3.40 -3.92 -6.17
CA ALA A 146 -2.15 -3.48 -6.77
C ALA A 146 -1.26 -4.67 -7.16
N ILE A 147 -1.15 -5.68 -6.29
CA ILE A 147 -0.41 -6.92 -6.56
C ILE A 147 -1.02 -7.66 -7.75
N GLU A 148 -2.34 -7.87 -7.74
CA GLU A 148 -3.07 -8.55 -8.82
C GLU A 148 -2.90 -7.85 -10.17
N THR A 149 -2.87 -6.52 -10.17
CA THR A 149 -2.74 -5.70 -11.38
C THR A 149 -1.32 -5.66 -11.92
N MET A 150 -0.31 -5.55 -11.04
CA MET A 150 1.06 -5.19 -11.43
C MET A 150 2.05 -6.35 -11.41
N MET A 151 1.81 -7.41 -10.61
CA MET A 151 2.80 -8.46 -10.42
C MET A 151 2.64 -9.61 -11.42
N PRO A 152 3.72 -10.06 -12.08
CA PRO A 152 3.68 -11.31 -12.83
C PRO A 152 3.48 -12.47 -11.85
N THR A 153 2.50 -13.32 -12.13
CA THR A 153 2.14 -14.42 -11.23
C THR A 153 3.24 -15.49 -11.14
N SER A 154 3.96 -15.77 -12.22
CA SER A 154 4.92 -16.88 -12.29
C SER A 154 6.17 -16.70 -11.41
N ASN A 155 6.68 -15.47 -11.28
CA ASN A 155 8.00 -15.19 -10.72
C ASN A 155 8.07 -13.84 -9.98
N GLY A 156 6.91 -13.30 -9.61
CA GLY A 156 6.79 -12.10 -8.79
C GLY A 156 7.00 -12.37 -7.31
N LEU A 157 7.75 -11.50 -6.63
CA LEU A 157 7.89 -11.44 -5.18
C LEU A 157 7.38 -10.09 -4.65
N ILE A 158 6.58 -10.14 -3.59
CA ILE A 158 6.12 -8.95 -2.88
C ILE A 158 6.95 -8.84 -1.61
N LEU A 159 7.47 -7.65 -1.32
CA LEU A 159 8.21 -7.33 -0.09
C LEU A 159 7.59 -6.10 0.57
N MET A 160 7.41 -6.17 1.88
CA MET A 160 6.85 -5.08 2.69
C MET A 160 7.63 -4.95 4.00
N HIS A 161 7.84 -3.71 4.43
CA HIS A 161 8.29 -3.38 5.78
C HIS A 161 7.26 -2.46 6.46
N PRO A 162 6.27 -3.02 7.17
CA PRO A 162 5.03 -2.32 7.50
C PRO A 162 5.15 -1.26 8.60
N HIS A 163 6.26 -1.21 9.31
CA HIS A 163 6.47 -0.29 10.43
C HIS A 163 7.36 0.89 10.04
N TRP A 164 6.99 2.04 10.59
CA TRP A 164 7.74 3.29 10.48
C TRP A 164 8.70 3.41 11.65
N ASP A 165 9.97 3.03 11.48
CA ASP A 165 10.96 3.35 12.50
C ASP A 165 11.21 4.86 12.53
N ALA A 166 10.85 5.48 13.65
CA ALA A 166 11.59 6.65 14.13
C ALA A 166 13.06 6.22 14.31
N GLU A 167 13.98 7.13 14.00
CA GLU A 167 15.43 6.97 13.92
C GLU A 167 16.08 5.81 14.70
N ALA A 168 16.97 5.10 13.99
CA ALA A 168 17.51 3.77 14.26
C ALA A 168 18.43 3.60 15.49
N ASP A 169 18.43 4.53 16.46
CA ASP A 169 19.47 4.55 17.51
C ASP A 169 18.98 4.17 18.91
N ALA A 170 17.68 3.90 19.11
CA ALA A 170 17.15 3.44 20.39
C ALA A 170 16.54 2.03 20.29
N ALA A 171 16.77 1.20 21.32
CA ALA A 171 16.05 -0.06 21.45
C ALA A 171 14.54 0.22 21.48
N PRO A 172 13.73 -0.54 20.71
CA PRO A 172 12.31 -0.28 20.61
C PRO A 172 11.62 -0.48 21.96
N SER A 173 10.70 0.43 22.31
CA SER A 173 9.84 0.30 23.47
C SER A 173 8.87 -0.88 23.32
N VAL A 174 8.30 -1.35 24.43
CA VAL A 174 7.27 -2.41 24.42
C VAL A 174 6.09 -2.01 23.53
N GLU A 175 5.63 -0.76 23.62
CA GLU A 175 4.53 -0.25 22.80
C GLU A 175 4.86 -0.23 21.30
N GLN A 176 6.12 0.04 20.94
CA GLN A 176 6.60 -0.03 19.56
C GLN A 176 6.58 -1.46 19.05
N LEU A 177 7.04 -2.42 19.85
CA LEU A 177 7.00 -3.85 19.52
C LEU A 177 5.57 -4.36 19.35
N GLU A 178 4.67 -4.02 20.26
CA GLU A 178 3.24 -4.39 20.14
C GLU A 178 2.59 -3.77 18.89
N SER A 179 2.99 -2.54 18.54
CA SER A 179 2.52 -1.87 17.32
C SER A 179 3.03 -2.55 16.06
N VAL A 180 4.30 -2.97 16.02
CA VAL A 180 4.90 -3.78 14.95
C VAL A 180 4.15 -5.10 14.79
N GLU A 181 3.92 -5.83 15.88
CA GLU A 181 3.19 -7.10 15.84
C GLU A 181 1.76 -6.95 15.33
N ARG A 182 1.05 -5.89 15.77
CA ARG A 182 -0.31 -5.59 15.31
C ARG A 182 -0.34 -5.26 13.82
N LEU A 183 0.62 -4.47 13.34
CA LEU A 183 0.75 -4.14 11.91
C LEU A 183 1.08 -5.40 11.10
N ASN A 184 2.03 -6.22 11.55
CA ASN A 184 2.36 -7.48 10.90
C ASN A 184 1.13 -8.38 10.79
N ARG A 185 0.39 -8.56 11.90
CA ARG A 185 -0.84 -9.39 11.90
C ARG A 185 -1.90 -8.85 10.94
N TYR A 186 -2.04 -7.54 10.84
CA TYR A 186 -2.96 -6.92 9.87
C TYR A 186 -2.53 -7.22 8.43
N TRP A 187 -1.27 -7.01 8.08
CA TRP A 187 -0.78 -7.23 6.71
C TRP A 187 -0.67 -8.70 6.34
N MET A 188 -0.48 -9.61 7.29
CA MET A 188 -0.56 -11.05 7.03
C MET A 188 -1.94 -11.49 6.52
N THR A 189 -2.99 -10.68 6.72
CA THR A 189 -4.31 -10.97 6.14
C THR A 189 -4.37 -10.81 4.61
N THR A 190 -3.34 -10.24 3.98
CA THR A 190 -3.17 -10.24 2.52
C THR A 190 -2.43 -11.47 2.01
N GLY A 191 -2.11 -12.44 2.88
CA GLY A 191 -1.37 -13.65 2.51
C GLY A 191 0.16 -13.50 2.54
N LEU A 192 0.66 -12.31 2.91
CA LEU A 192 2.08 -12.10 3.20
C LEU A 192 2.49 -12.87 4.46
N VAL A 193 3.74 -13.33 4.50
CA VAL A 193 4.31 -14.03 5.65
C VAL A 193 5.62 -13.38 6.09
N PRO A 194 5.96 -13.41 7.39
CA PRO A 194 7.25 -12.92 7.86
C PRO A 194 8.43 -13.63 7.18
N LEU A 195 9.53 -12.91 6.96
CA LEU A 195 10.80 -13.54 6.64
C LEU A 195 11.32 -14.30 7.87
N ARG A 196 11.91 -15.48 7.66
CA ARG A 196 12.44 -16.30 8.77
C ARG A 196 13.54 -15.58 9.55
N ASP A 197 14.51 -15.01 8.84
CA ASP A 197 15.68 -14.38 9.45
C ASP A 197 15.46 -12.91 9.81
N ARG A 198 14.37 -12.31 9.30
CA ARG A 198 13.99 -10.90 9.51
C ARG A 198 12.47 -10.73 9.62
N PRO A 199 11.85 -11.13 10.74
CA PRO A 199 10.38 -11.19 10.89
C PRO A 199 9.69 -9.82 10.83
N GLN A 200 10.46 -8.73 10.84
CA GLN A 200 9.99 -7.37 10.60
C GLN A 200 9.69 -7.10 9.11
N PHE A 201 10.14 -7.95 8.20
CA PHE A 201 9.72 -7.91 6.79
C PHE A 201 8.65 -8.96 6.54
N LEU A 202 7.68 -8.61 5.71
CA LEU A 202 6.70 -9.53 5.17
C LEU A 202 6.95 -9.74 3.67
N ALA A 203 6.75 -10.97 3.21
CA ALA A 203 6.97 -11.35 1.83
C ALA A 203 6.03 -12.46 1.37
N GLN A 204 5.79 -12.55 0.05
CA GLN A 204 5.11 -13.68 -0.58
C GLN A 204 5.33 -13.69 -2.09
N HIS A 205 5.27 -14.88 -2.71
CA HIS A 205 5.14 -14.97 -4.17
C HIS A 205 3.75 -14.58 -4.66
N ALA A 206 3.71 -13.95 -5.83
CA ALA A 206 2.47 -13.57 -6.50
C ALA A 206 1.55 -14.77 -6.82
N ASN A 207 2.09 -15.98 -7.09
CA ASN A 207 1.30 -17.19 -7.33
C ASN A 207 0.90 -17.97 -6.08
N ARG A 208 1.24 -17.51 -4.86
CA ARG A 208 0.96 -18.32 -3.69
C ARG A 208 -0.54 -18.35 -3.42
N HIS A 209 -1.07 -19.54 -3.19
CA HIS A 209 -2.49 -19.76 -2.85
C HIS A 209 -2.98 -18.84 -1.72
N ALA A 210 -2.19 -18.61 -0.67
CA ALA A 210 -2.60 -17.74 0.44
C ALA A 210 -2.87 -16.29 0.00
N LEU A 211 -2.07 -15.76 -0.93
CA LEU A 211 -2.26 -14.43 -1.52
C LEU A 211 -3.48 -14.42 -2.46
N GLN A 212 -3.64 -15.46 -3.29
CA GLN A 212 -4.81 -15.61 -4.17
C GLN A 212 -6.12 -15.67 -3.39
N THR A 213 -6.17 -16.47 -2.32
CA THR A 213 -7.33 -16.53 -1.41
C THR A 213 -7.61 -15.18 -0.77
N ALA A 214 -6.57 -14.41 -0.39
CA ALA A 214 -6.77 -13.09 0.18
C ALA A 214 -7.33 -12.10 -0.84
N ILE A 215 -6.83 -12.13 -2.09
CA ILE A 215 -7.35 -11.33 -3.20
C ILE A 215 -8.84 -11.62 -3.41
N GLU A 216 -9.22 -12.90 -3.55
CA GLU A 216 -10.61 -13.31 -3.72
C GLU A 216 -11.49 -12.90 -2.54
N ALA A 217 -11.02 -13.08 -1.30
CA ALA A 217 -11.75 -12.72 -0.10
C ALA A 217 -12.00 -11.21 -0.01
N TYR A 218 -11.02 -10.38 -0.41
CA TYR A 218 -11.18 -8.93 -0.45
C TYR A 218 -12.07 -8.48 -1.62
N GLN A 219 -11.98 -9.12 -2.79
CA GLN A 219 -12.91 -8.85 -3.89
C GLN A 219 -14.36 -9.15 -3.46
N GLN A 220 -14.61 -10.32 -2.85
CA GLN A 220 -15.93 -10.69 -2.34
C GLN A 220 -16.41 -9.74 -1.24
N ARG A 221 -15.54 -9.30 -0.33
CA ARG A 221 -15.91 -8.35 0.73
C ARG A 221 -16.48 -7.04 0.20
N PHE A 222 -15.86 -6.48 -0.85
CA PHE A 222 -16.20 -5.14 -1.34
C PHE A 222 -17.18 -5.12 -2.52
N TYR A 223 -17.37 -6.26 -3.21
CA TYR A 223 -18.25 -6.37 -4.38
C TYR A 223 -19.25 -7.52 -4.34
N GLY A 224 -19.19 -8.41 -3.34
CA GLY A 224 -20.06 -9.58 -3.23
C GLY A 224 -21.45 -9.29 -2.64
N ASP A 225 -21.58 -8.20 -1.88
CA ASP A 225 -22.83 -7.70 -1.28
C ASP A 225 -22.89 -6.17 -1.49
N ASP A 226 -24.05 -5.52 -1.30
CA ASP A 226 -24.23 -4.04 -1.29
C ASP A 226 -23.47 -3.38 -0.11
N TYR A 227 -22.16 -3.59 -0.04
CA TYR A 227 -21.31 -3.18 1.05
C TYR A 227 -21.06 -1.67 0.96
N THR A 228 -21.68 -0.95 1.89
CA THR A 228 -21.43 0.47 2.10
C THR A 228 -20.52 0.70 3.31
N MET A 229 -19.79 1.80 3.25
CA MET A 229 -18.84 2.27 4.26
C MET A 229 -19.35 3.59 4.81
N PRO A 230 -19.97 3.61 6.00
CA PRO A 230 -20.37 4.85 6.64
C PRO A 230 -19.13 5.60 7.13
N ILE A 231 -18.93 6.82 6.63
CA ILE A 231 -17.82 7.69 7.01
C ILE A 231 -18.34 8.78 7.96
N PRO A 232 -17.83 8.87 9.21
CA PRO A 232 -18.17 9.96 10.11
C PRO A 232 -17.52 11.27 9.64
N LEU A 233 -18.32 12.33 9.48
CA LEU A 233 -17.81 13.63 8.99
C LEU A 233 -17.20 14.50 10.09
N ALA A 234 -17.53 14.27 11.35
CA ALA A 234 -17.03 15.06 12.48
C ALA A 234 -15.48 15.14 12.54
N PRO A 235 -14.71 14.01 12.49
CA PRO A 235 -13.26 14.09 12.53
C PRO A 235 -12.65 14.79 11.31
N ILE A 236 -13.26 14.62 10.13
CA ILE A 236 -12.81 15.24 8.88
C ILE A 236 -13.02 16.77 8.95
N ARG A 237 -14.20 17.20 9.39
CA ARG A 237 -14.50 18.63 9.57
C ARG A 237 -13.63 19.30 10.63
N GLN A 238 -13.32 18.59 11.72
CA GLN A 238 -12.38 19.09 12.72
C GLN A 238 -11.00 19.31 12.10
N ARG A 239 -10.48 18.33 11.35
CA ARG A 239 -9.21 18.45 10.62
C ARG A 239 -9.20 19.64 9.65
N ILE A 240 -10.27 19.83 8.88
CA ILE A 240 -10.40 20.99 7.97
C ILE A 240 -10.42 22.31 8.74
N ALA A 241 -11.16 22.38 9.86
CA ALA A 241 -11.22 23.58 10.69
C ALA A 241 -9.86 23.93 11.32
N ASP A 242 -9.05 22.92 11.62
CA ASP A 242 -7.68 23.07 12.10
C ASP A 242 -6.69 23.45 10.97
N GLY A 243 -7.16 23.61 9.73
CA GLY A 243 -6.34 23.93 8.56
C GLY A 243 -5.51 22.75 8.04
N GLY A 244 -5.85 21.53 8.46
CA GLY A 244 -5.20 20.31 7.99
C GLY A 244 -5.82 19.75 6.72
N GLU A 245 -5.02 18.95 6.01
CA GLU A 245 -5.42 18.17 4.84
C GLU A 245 -4.77 16.78 4.98
N PHE A 246 -5.47 15.72 4.55
CA PHE A 246 -4.95 14.36 4.70
C PHE A 246 -4.10 13.87 3.52
N LEU A 247 -4.45 14.23 2.27
CA LEU A 247 -3.80 13.76 1.04
C LEU A 247 -3.42 14.91 0.11
#